data_AF-A0A2X3DQF2-F1
#
_entry.id   AF-A0A2X3DQF2-F1
#
_cell.length_a   1.000
_cell.length_b   1.000
_cell.length_c   1.000
_cell.angle_alpha   90.00
_cell.angle_beta   90.00
_cell.angle_gamma   90.00
#
_symmetry.space_group_name_H-M   'P 1'
#
loop_
_entity.id
_entity.type
_entity.pdbx_description
1 polymer ?
#
loop_
_entity_poly.entity_id
_entity_poly.type
_entity_poly.pdbx_seq_one_letter_code
_entity_poly.pdbx_strand_id
1 'polypeptide(L)'
;MKMATMKSGLGALALLPGLAMAAPAVADKADNAFMMICTALVLFMTIPGIALFYGGLIRGKNVLSMLTQVIVTFGLVCVLWVIYGYTLAFGTGGSFFGSFDG
;
A
#
# COMPACT_ATOMS: atom_id res chain seq x y z
N MET A 1 -52.55 -3.98 19.34
CA MET A 1 -51.85 -4.93 18.44
C MET A 1 -51.30 -4.32 17.15
N LYS A 2 -51.92 -3.30 16.53
CA LYS A 2 -51.48 -2.74 15.23
C LYS A 2 -50.11 -1.98 15.26
N MET A 3 -49.71 -1.46 16.42
CA MET A 3 -48.45 -0.71 16.58
C MET A 3 -47.19 -1.59 16.70
N ALA A 4 -47.32 -2.86 17.10
CA ALA A 4 -46.18 -3.77 17.23
C ALA A 4 -45.67 -4.23 15.85
N THR A 5 -46.60 -4.50 14.93
CA THR A 5 -46.30 -4.97 13.56
C THR A 5 -45.62 -3.89 12.70
N MET A 6 -45.87 -2.61 12.98
CA MET A 6 -45.28 -1.48 12.23
C MET A 6 -43.82 -1.20 12.61
N LYS A 7 -43.45 -1.42 13.88
CA LYS A 7 -42.07 -1.24 14.36
C LYS A 7 -41.12 -2.34 13.85
N SER A 8 -41.62 -3.57 13.72
CA SER A 8 -40.89 -4.68 13.09
C SER A 8 -40.67 -4.46 11.59
N GLY A 9 -41.59 -3.79 10.89
CA GLY A 9 -41.43 -3.44 9.47
C GLY A 9 -40.33 -2.40 9.22
N LEU A 10 -40.18 -1.42 10.11
CA LEU A 10 -39.15 -0.39 10.00
C LEU A 10 -37.75 -0.92 10.37
N GLY A 11 -37.67 -1.84 11.33
CA GLY A 11 -36.42 -2.53 11.68
C GLY A 11 -35.91 -3.45 10.55
N ALA A 12 -36.81 -4.08 9.81
CA ALA A 12 -36.45 -4.88 8.63
C ALA A 12 -35.94 -4.00 7.46
N LEU A 13 -36.47 -2.78 7.31
CA LEU A 13 -36.02 -1.82 6.30
C LEU A 13 -34.59 -1.28 6.60
N ALA A 14 -34.22 -1.17 7.88
CA ALA A 14 -32.88 -0.76 8.30
C ALA A 14 -31.78 -1.82 8.05
N LEU A 15 -32.18 -3.07 7.80
CA LEU A 15 -31.28 -4.18 7.44
C LEU A 15 -31.06 -4.32 5.92
N LEU A 16 -31.77 -3.54 5.10
CA LEU A 16 -31.57 -3.49 3.65
C LEU A 16 -30.12 -3.22 3.21
N PRO A 17 -29.31 -2.38 3.90
CA PRO A 17 -27.91 -2.19 3.53
C PRO A 17 -27.06 -3.47 3.69
N GLY A 18 -27.50 -4.43 4.52
CA GLY A 18 -26.81 -5.71 4.73
C GLY A 18 -27.07 -6.75 3.65
N LEU A 19 -28.01 -6.51 2.72
CA LEU A 19 -28.28 -7.36 1.55
C LEU A 19 -27.48 -6.94 0.31
N ALA A 20 -26.69 -5.87 0.41
CA ALA A 20 -25.76 -5.51 -0.65
C ALA A 20 -24.65 -6.56 -0.74
N MET A 21 -24.84 -7.54 -1.61
CA MET A 21 -23.74 -8.36 -2.12
C MET A 21 -22.74 -7.41 -2.75
N ALA A 22 -21.57 -7.24 -2.13
CA ALA A 22 -20.47 -6.52 -2.73
C ALA A 22 -20.20 -7.19 -4.08
N ALA A 23 -20.34 -6.42 -5.17
CA ALA A 23 -19.91 -6.87 -6.48
C ALA A 23 -18.43 -7.32 -6.36
N PRO A 24 -17.99 -8.33 -7.14
CA PRO A 24 -16.59 -8.71 -7.14
C PRO A 24 -15.75 -7.45 -7.30
N ALA A 25 -14.73 -7.28 -6.46
CA ALA A 25 -13.88 -6.11 -6.52
C ALA A 25 -13.19 -6.09 -7.90
N VAL A 26 -13.71 -5.25 -8.79
CA VAL A 26 -13.10 -5.00 -10.10
C VAL A 26 -12.22 -3.78 -9.94
N ALA A 27 -10.97 -3.89 -10.39
CA ALA A 27 -10.05 -2.77 -10.31
C ALA A 27 -10.55 -1.60 -11.16
N ASP A 28 -10.71 -0.44 -10.52
CA ASP A 28 -11.06 0.80 -11.20
C ASP A 28 -9.83 1.38 -11.93
N LYS A 29 -10.04 1.89 -13.15
CA LYS A 29 -8.94 2.41 -13.97
C LYS A 29 -8.38 3.74 -13.45
N ALA A 30 -9.24 4.61 -12.91
CA ALA A 30 -8.82 5.87 -12.33
C ALA A 30 -8.04 5.63 -11.03
N ASP A 31 -8.51 4.71 -10.18
CA ASP A 31 -7.79 4.33 -8.96
C ASP A 31 -6.41 3.73 -9.28
N ASN A 32 -6.34 2.82 -10.26
CA ASN A 32 -5.05 2.26 -10.69
C ASN A 32 -4.11 3.33 -11.25
N ALA A 33 -4.62 4.24 -12.09
CA ALA A 33 -3.83 5.33 -12.63
C ALA A 33 -3.27 6.23 -11.51
N PHE A 34 -4.12 6.60 -10.55
CA PHE A 34 -3.72 7.39 -9.40
C PHE A 34 -2.68 6.66 -8.54
N MET A 35 -2.89 5.38 -8.24
CA MET A 35 -1.95 4.57 -7.45
C MET A 35 -0.59 4.40 -8.15
N MET A 36 -0.56 4.29 -9.48
CA MET A 36 0.69 4.28 -10.24
C MET A 36 1.44 5.61 -10.13
N ILE A 37 0.73 6.74 -10.21
CA ILE A 37 1.33 8.07 -10.03
C ILE A 37 1.83 8.26 -8.60
N CYS A 38 1.05 7.88 -7.58
CA CYS A 38 1.47 7.90 -6.19
C CYS A 38 2.74 7.06 -5.98
N THR A 39 2.80 5.86 -6.56
CA THR A 39 3.99 5.00 -6.51
C THR A 39 5.20 5.69 -7.14
N ALA A 40 5.04 6.30 -8.33
CA ALA A 40 6.12 7.04 -8.97
C ALA A 40 6.62 8.23 -8.11
N LEU A 41 5.71 8.96 -7.46
CA LEU A 41 6.06 10.05 -6.55
C LEU A 41 6.83 9.55 -5.32
N VAL A 42 6.46 8.41 -4.75
CA VAL A 42 7.19 7.79 -3.63
C VAL A 42 8.59 7.33 -4.07
N LEU A 43 8.73 6.74 -5.25
CA LEU A 43 10.05 6.38 -5.79
C LEU A 43 10.91 7.63 -6.01
N PHE A 44 10.30 8.74 -6.47
CA PHE A 44 10.96 10.02 -6.65
C PHE A 44 11.51 10.62 -5.32
N MET A 45 10.87 10.33 -4.19
CA MET A 45 11.38 10.73 -2.88
C MET A 45 12.73 10.09 -2.57
N THR A 46 13.00 8.87 -3.05
CA THR A 46 14.29 8.21 -2.82
C THR A 46 15.29 8.59 -3.91
N ILE A 47 14.89 8.47 -5.18
CA ILE A 47 15.71 8.78 -6.35
C ILE A 47 15.04 9.89 -7.16
N PRO A 48 15.57 11.13 -7.18
CA PRO A 48 16.81 11.61 -6.55
C PRO A 48 16.62 12.28 -5.18
N GLY A 49 15.41 12.31 -4.59
CA GLY A 49 15.08 13.16 -3.43
C GLY A 49 16.03 13.03 -2.24
N ILE A 50 16.09 11.84 -1.62
CA ILE A 50 16.99 11.52 -0.49
C ILE A 50 18.46 11.66 -0.91
N ALA A 51 18.79 11.21 -2.13
CA ALA A 51 20.16 11.24 -2.64
C ALA A 51 20.72 12.68 -2.71
N LEU A 52 19.94 13.62 -3.23
CA LEU A 52 20.31 15.04 -3.30
C LEU A 52 20.24 15.72 -1.94
N PHE A 53 19.22 15.41 -1.14
CA PHE A 53 19.04 15.99 0.19
C PHE A 53 20.23 15.68 1.10
N TYR A 54 20.58 14.40 1.25
CA TYR A 54 21.74 14.02 2.07
C TYR A 54 23.07 14.33 1.39
N GLY A 55 23.14 14.29 0.05
CA GLY A 55 24.31 14.75 -0.70
C GLY A 55 24.68 16.21 -0.39
N GLY A 56 23.69 17.08 -0.14
CA GLY A 56 23.89 18.47 0.27
C GLY A 56 24.30 18.66 1.73
N LEU A 57 24.07 17.68 2.61
CA LEU A 57 24.39 17.75 4.04
C LEU A 57 25.76 17.16 4.38
N ILE A 58 26.31 16.30 3.53
CA ILE A 58 27.60 15.64 3.75
C ILE A 58 28.74 16.40 3.07
N ARG A 59 29.97 16.12 3.50
CA ARG A 59 31.17 16.69 2.87
C ARG A 59 31.28 16.21 1.42
N GLY A 60 31.57 17.13 0.50
CA GLY A 60 31.68 16.87 -0.95
C GLY A 60 32.51 15.63 -1.31
N LYS A 61 33.63 15.40 -0.61
CA LYS A 61 34.49 14.22 -0.82
C LYS A 61 33.81 12.87 -0.59
N ASN A 62 32.69 12.84 0.15
CA ASN A 62 31.93 11.63 0.46
C ASN A 62 30.63 11.52 -0.36
N VAL A 63 30.27 12.54 -1.14
CA VAL A 63 28.99 12.58 -1.88
C VAL A 63 28.90 11.46 -2.90
N LEU A 64 29.97 11.21 -3.66
CA LEU A 64 29.98 10.15 -4.65
C LEU A 64 29.74 8.78 -4.02
N SER A 65 30.41 8.49 -2.89
CA SER A 65 30.22 7.24 -2.16
C SER A 65 28.78 7.09 -1.65
N MET A 66 28.17 8.18 -1.17
CA MET A 66 26.80 8.17 -0.66
C MET A 66 25.79 7.94 -1.79
N LEU A 67 25.93 8.63 -2.93
CA LEU A 67 25.04 8.43 -4.08
C LEU A 67 25.10 7.00 -4.62
N THR A 68 26.29 6.40 -4.71
CA THR A 68 26.44 4.99 -5.10
C THR A 68 25.73 4.06 -4.11
N GLN A 69 25.90 4.27 -2.81
CA GLN A 69 25.21 3.48 -1.79
C GLN A 69 23.69 3.60 -1.90
N VAL A 70 23.15 4.80 -2.11
CA VAL A 70 21.71 5.01 -2.29
C VAL A 70 21.17 4.22 -3.50
N ILE A 71 21.85 4.29 -4.64
CA ILE A 71 21.42 3.57 -5.85
C ILE A 71 21.46 2.04 -5.63
N VAL A 72 22.56 1.52 -5.06
CA VAL A 72 22.73 0.09 -4.82
C VAL A 72 21.73 -0.43 -3.79
N THR A 73 21.56 0.26 -2.67
CA THR A 73 20.64 -0.16 -1.60
C THR A 73 19.18 -0.03 -2.04
N PHE A 74 18.82 1.00 -2.82
CA PHE A 74 17.49 1.10 -3.42
C PHE A 74 17.20 -0.09 -4.35
N GLY A 75 18.12 -0.41 -5.26
CA GLY A 75 17.99 -1.56 -6.15
C GLY A 75 17.87 -2.88 -5.38
N LEU A 76 18.68 -3.07 -4.34
CA LEU A 76 18.60 -4.22 -3.46
C LEU A 76 17.21 -4.31 -2.79
N VAL A 77 16.70 -3.21 -2.21
CA VAL A 77 15.38 -3.19 -1.58
C VAL A 77 14.28 -3.53 -2.58
N CYS A 78 14.31 -3.01 -3.81
CA CYS A 78 13.36 -3.38 -4.85
C CYS A 78 13.36 -4.89 -5.14
N VAL A 79 14.54 -5.50 -5.24
CA VAL A 79 14.68 -6.95 -5.48
C VAL A 79 14.15 -7.75 -4.30
N LEU A 80 14.57 -7.44 -3.07
CA LEU A 80 14.12 -8.14 -1.86
C LEU A 80 12.61 -8.01 -1.66
N TRP A 81 12.05 -6.84 -1.98
CA TRP A 81 10.62 -6.58 -1.91
C TRP A 81 9.81 -7.49 -2.83
N VAL A 82 10.27 -7.71 -4.07
CA VAL A 82 9.58 -8.59 -5.01
C VAL A 82 9.77 -10.07 -4.68
N ILE A 83 10.96 -10.48 -4.21
CA ILE A 83 11.25 -11.89 -3.94
C ILE A 83 10.47 -12.40 -2.72
N TYR A 84 10.50 -11.66 -1.61
CA TYR A 84 9.87 -12.10 -0.36
C TYR A 84 9.24 -10.99 0.46
N GLY A 85 9.65 -9.74 0.30
CA GLY A 85 9.20 -8.63 1.15
C GLY A 85 7.70 -8.37 1.05
N TYR A 86 7.14 -8.38 -0.17
CA TYR A 86 5.70 -8.19 -0.39
C TYR A 86 4.89 -9.30 0.28
N THR A 87 5.27 -10.55 0.09
CA THR A 87 4.58 -11.71 0.67
C THR A 87 4.68 -11.73 2.20
N LEU A 88 5.83 -11.42 2.78
CA LEU A 88 5.97 -11.32 4.24
C LEU A 88 5.23 -10.12 4.84
N ALA A 89 4.97 -9.06 4.07
CA ALA A 89 4.27 -7.87 4.55
C ALA A 89 2.75 -7.96 4.38
N PHE A 90 2.27 -8.52 3.26
CA PHE A 90 0.85 -8.52 2.86
C PHE A 90 0.25 -9.92 2.68
N GLY A 91 1.05 -10.98 2.73
CA GLY A 91 0.58 -12.36 2.66
C GLY A 91 -0.15 -12.79 3.93
N THR A 92 -0.89 -13.90 3.82
CA THR A 92 -1.57 -14.54 4.95
C THR A 92 -0.55 -15.01 5.99
N GLY A 93 -0.74 -14.69 7.27
CA GLY A 93 0.21 -15.09 8.31
C GLY A 93 -0.19 -14.65 9.71
N GLY A 94 0.79 -14.62 10.61
CA GLY A 94 0.61 -14.22 12.01
C GLY A 94 0.66 -12.71 12.20
N SER A 95 0.53 -12.25 13.45
CA SER A 95 0.52 -10.82 13.79
C SER A 95 1.83 -10.07 13.48
N PHE A 96 2.93 -10.77 13.22
CA PHE A 96 4.26 -10.17 13.02
C PHE A 96 4.77 -10.27 11.58
N PHE A 97 4.42 -11.34 10.85
CA PHE A 97 4.84 -11.56 9.47
C PHE A 97 3.85 -12.48 8.74
N GLY A 98 3.74 -12.25 7.43
CA GLY A 98 3.08 -13.13 6.47
C GLY A 98 3.83 -14.45 6.28
N SER A 99 3.20 -15.41 5.62
CA SER A 99 3.78 -16.71 5.29
C SER A 99 4.05 -16.82 3.79
N PHE A 100 4.85 -17.82 3.39
CA PHE A 100 5.10 -18.15 1.97
C PHE A 100 4.12 -19.19 1.43
N ASP A 101 3.09 -19.54 2.20
CA ASP A 101 2.06 -20.49 1.81
C ASP A 101 1.04 -19.76 0.94
N GLY A 102 1.24 -19.83 -0.39
CA GLY A 102 0.39 -19.23 -1.42
C GLY A 102 -0.87 -20.03 -1.73
#